data_AF-A0A1W2A8H9-F1
#
_entry.id   AF-A0A1W2A8H9-F1
#
_cell.length_a   1.000
_cell.length_b   1.000
_cell.length_c   1.000
_cell.angle_alpha   90.00
_cell.angle_beta   90.00
_cell.angle_gamma   90.00
#
_symmetry.space_group_name_H-M   'P 1'
#
loop_
_entity.id
_entity.type
_entity.pdbx_description
1 polymer ?
#
loop_
_entity_poly.entity_id
_entity_poly.type
_entity_poly.pdbx_seq_one_letter_code
_entity_poly.pdbx_strand_id
1 'polypeptide(L)'
;MRLRFGGIRSGSGLAMPGLRLAGPSLHDVLWWVLAPTIAGLGAALFWAIVTPVSPLGAWQPAGVRVMSATTRAALFASVDPFNRGAAAPAQGETSGAVTSLALTLFATRAAPGGGGTAIIAGGDGVQQVYRVGAEVQPGVTLAAVAFEHVELSRNGAKELLYLDQSGPAPSAQGVVAANPVVAPPAAAPGSGVSVAALRSGVNFGPRAEGGKVVGVEVLSSGDGAAFRAAGFQPGDVITAVDGKPITSAGDAAALSGAIRAGTSVAVTVRRGDRQLPLAITLAP
;
A
#
# COMPACT_ATOMS: atom_id res chain seq x y z
N MET A 1 -53.06 104.31 -26.98
CA MET A 1 -53.57 105.42 -26.14
C MET A 1 -53.62 104.95 -24.70
N ARG A 2 -53.32 105.86 -23.78
CA ARG A 2 -52.80 105.64 -22.41
C ARG A 2 -53.89 105.29 -21.37
N LEU A 3 -53.41 104.76 -20.23
CA LEU A 3 -53.96 104.80 -18.84
C LEU A 3 -54.82 103.59 -18.41
N ARG A 4 -54.39 102.74 -17.46
CA ARG A 4 -54.22 102.87 -15.99
C ARG A 4 -55.53 103.13 -15.23
N PHE A 5 -55.82 102.26 -14.26
CA PHE A 5 -56.29 102.44 -12.86
C PHE A 5 -56.77 101.04 -12.39
N GLY A 6 -56.54 100.50 -11.20
CA GLY A 6 -56.16 101.09 -9.91
C GLY A 6 -57.18 100.69 -8.84
N GLY A 7 -56.97 99.54 -8.17
CA GLY A 7 -57.35 99.21 -6.78
C GLY A 7 -58.82 99.12 -6.35
N ILE A 8 -59.17 98.11 -5.53
CA ILE A 8 -59.49 98.23 -4.08
C ILE A 8 -59.82 96.83 -3.49
N ARG A 9 -59.37 96.61 -2.26
CA ARG A 9 -59.59 95.44 -1.37
C ARG A 9 -61.02 95.35 -0.85
N SER A 10 -61.49 94.13 -0.54
CA SER A 10 -61.70 93.62 0.84
C SER A 10 -62.55 92.35 0.82
N GLY A 11 -62.29 91.38 1.72
CA GLY A 11 -63.24 90.29 1.98
C GLY A 11 -62.60 88.94 2.28
N SER A 12 -62.25 88.73 3.54
CA SER A 12 -61.69 87.52 4.14
C SER A 12 -62.60 86.28 3.99
N GLY A 13 -62.04 85.19 3.47
CA GLY A 13 -62.61 83.85 3.54
C GLY A 13 -61.49 82.83 3.68
N LEU A 14 -61.31 82.33 4.91
CA LEU A 14 -60.38 81.25 5.24
C LEU A 14 -60.67 80.01 4.39
N ALA A 15 -59.76 79.68 3.48
CA ALA A 15 -59.68 78.36 2.85
C ALA A 15 -58.24 77.88 2.97
N MET A 16 -58.00 76.93 3.89
CA MET A 16 -56.72 76.26 4.01
C MET A 16 -56.42 75.50 2.71
N PRO A 17 -55.29 75.73 2.02
CA PRO A 17 -54.85 74.80 1.00
C PRO A 17 -54.27 73.56 1.71
N GLY A 18 -55.02 72.46 1.66
CA GLY A 18 -54.52 71.15 2.09
C GLY A 18 -53.22 70.83 1.35
N LEU A 19 -52.14 70.67 2.10
CA LEU A 19 -50.83 70.28 1.61
C LEU A 19 -50.93 68.85 1.05
N ARG A 20 -51.23 68.70 -0.24
CA ARG A 20 -51.08 67.41 -0.91
C ARG A 20 -49.58 67.17 -1.09
N LEU A 21 -48.97 66.52 -0.10
CA LEU A 21 -47.68 65.88 -0.26
C LEU A 21 -47.84 64.82 -1.35
N ALA A 22 -47.51 65.18 -2.60
CA ALA A 22 -47.35 64.19 -3.66
C ALA A 22 -46.13 63.34 -3.26
N GLY A 23 -46.39 62.14 -2.74
CA GLY A 23 -45.34 61.16 -2.50
C GLY A 23 -44.61 60.85 -3.81
N PRO A 24 -43.33 60.45 -3.77
CA PRO A 24 -42.58 60.09 -4.96
C PRO A 24 -43.37 59.05 -5.74
N SER A 25 -43.49 59.24 -7.06
CA SER A 25 -44.22 58.29 -7.89
C SER A 25 -43.50 56.94 -7.85
N LEU A 26 -44.23 55.83 -8.06
CA LEU A 26 -43.62 54.49 -8.10
C LEU A 26 -42.46 54.43 -9.10
N HIS A 27 -42.57 55.21 -10.18
CA HIS A 27 -41.51 55.38 -11.16
C HIS A 27 -40.26 56.04 -10.57
N ASP A 28 -40.41 57.10 -9.79
CA ASP A 28 -39.28 57.78 -9.13
C ASP A 28 -38.58 56.85 -8.15
N VAL A 29 -39.35 56.11 -7.34
CA VAL A 29 -38.79 55.14 -6.39
C VAL A 29 -38.05 54.02 -7.14
N LEU A 30 -38.64 53.48 -8.21
CA LEU A 30 -38.02 52.43 -9.01
C LEU A 30 -36.75 52.93 -9.70
N TRP A 31 -36.76 54.15 -10.24
CA TRP A 31 -35.60 54.75 -10.89
C TRP A 31 -34.45 54.97 -9.91
N TRP A 32 -34.74 55.52 -8.74
CA TRP A 32 -33.74 55.74 -7.69
C TRP A 32 -33.19 54.47 -7.06
N VAL A 33 -33.89 53.33 -7.18
CA VAL A 33 -33.36 52.02 -6.79
C VAL A 33 -32.58 51.37 -7.94
N LEU A 34 -33.13 51.37 -9.15
CA LEU A 34 -32.56 50.64 -10.27
C LEU A 34 -31.26 51.28 -10.79
N ALA A 35 -31.21 52.61 -10.89
CA ALA A 35 -30.04 53.33 -11.38
C ALA A 35 -28.75 53.06 -10.57
N PRO A 36 -28.72 53.19 -9.24
CA PRO A 36 -27.52 52.87 -8.48
C PRO A 36 -27.19 51.38 -8.47
N THR A 37 -28.20 50.51 -8.56
CA THR A 37 -27.97 49.05 -8.64
C THR A 37 -27.25 48.68 -9.93
N ILE A 38 -27.70 49.23 -11.07
CA ILE A 38 -27.04 49.04 -12.37
C ILE A 38 -25.63 49.64 -12.36
N ALA A 39 -25.46 50.84 -11.81
CA ALA A 39 -24.14 51.47 -11.72
C ALA A 39 -23.17 50.64 -10.87
N GLY A 40 -23.62 50.09 -9.74
CA GLY A 40 -22.83 49.21 -8.88
C GLY A 40 -22.45 47.90 -9.57
N LEU A 41 -23.39 47.25 -10.28
CA LEU A 41 -23.12 46.06 -11.06
C LEU A 41 -22.14 46.32 -12.22
N GLY A 42 -22.29 47.47 -12.90
CA GLY A 42 -21.38 47.89 -13.96
C GLY A 42 -19.96 48.13 -13.45
N ALA A 43 -19.82 48.78 -12.30
CA ALA A 43 -18.52 48.98 -11.66
C ALA A 43 -17.88 47.65 -11.20
N ALA A 44 -18.66 46.72 -10.65
CA ALA A 44 -18.19 45.40 -10.25
C ALA A 44 -17.74 44.57 -11.46
N LEU A 45 -18.51 44.60 -12.56
CA LEU A 45 -18.17 43.91 -13.81
C LEU A 45 -16.91 44.50 -14.45
N PHE A 46 -16.81 45.83 -14.48
CA PHE A 46 -15.62 46.53 -14.95
C PHE A 46 -14.38 46.13 -14.14
N TRP A 47 -14.49 46.11 -12.81
CA TRP A 47 -13.39 45.66 -11.94
C TRP A 47 -13.02 44.19 -12.17
N ALA A 48 -13.99 43.30 -12.36
CA ALA A 48 -13.72 41.89 -12.65
C ALA A 48 -12.99 41.67 -13.99
N ILE A 49 -13.22 42.52 -14.98
CA ILE A 49 -12.54 42.48 -16.28
C ILE A 49 -11.14 43.08 -16.19
N VAL A 50 -10.99 44.22 -15.50
CA VAL A 50 -9.73 44.97 -15.41
C VAL A 50 -8.73 44.30 -14.47
N THR A 51 -9.20 43.65 -13.41
CA THR A 51 -8.37 42.75 -12.59
C THR A 51 -8.79 41.31 -12.80
N PRO A 52 -8.29 40.64 -13.84
CA PRO A 52 -8.42 39.20 -13.90
C PRO A 52 -7.77 38.64 -12.64
N VAL A 53 -8.58 38.02 -11.78
CA VAL A 53 -8.08 37.26 -10.65
C VAL A 53 -7.04 36.26 -11.19
N SER A 54 -5.83 36.36 -10.63
CA SER A 54 -4.71 35.41 -10.53
C SER A 54 -4.73 34.15 -11.42
N PRO A 55 -3.56 33.71 -11.93
CA PRO A 55 -3.44 32.70 -12.98
C PRO A 55 -4.28 31.48 -12.66
N LEU A 56 -5.25 31.18 -13.55
CA LEU A 56 -6.07 29.97 -13.65
C LEU A 56 -5.73 28.86 -12.63
N GLY A 57 -6.07 29.07 -11.36
CA GLY A 57 -5.72 28.17 -10.26
C GLY A 57 -4.21 28.04 -10.03
N ALA A 58 -3.77 28.23 -8.78
CA ALA A 58 -2.49 27.65 -8.37
C ALA A 58 -2.62 26.13 -8.57
N TRP A 59 -1.99 25.58 -9.62
CA TRP A 59 -1.88 24.14 -9.80
C TRP A 59 -1.15 23.59 -8.58
N GLN A 60 -1.92 23.04 -7.65
CA GLN A 60 -1.38 22.27 -6.55
C GLN A 60 -1.33 20.84 -7.05
N PRO A 61 -0.14 20.20 -7.11
CA PRO A 61 -0.09 18.78 -7.42
C PRO A 61 -0.99 18.06 -6.43
N ALA A 62 -1.90 17.23 -6.95
CA ALA A 62 -2.68 16.35 -6.10
C ALA A 62 -1.68 15.56 -5.24
N GLY A 63 -1.65 15.86 -3.94
CA GLY A 63 -0.70 15.24 -3.03
C GLY A 63 -0.84 13.72 -3.17
N VAL A 64 0.28 13.04 -3.43
CA VAL A 64 0.28 11.59 -3.57
C VAL A 64 -0.32 11.02 -2.29
N ARG A 65 -1.56 10.52 -2.36
CA ARG A 65 -2.20 9.82 -1.25
C ARG A 65 -1.53 8.46 -1.15
N VAL A 66 -0.39 8.43 -0.48
CA VAL A 66 0.27 7.17 -0.17
C VAL A 66 -0.59 6.48 0.87
N MET A 67 -1.08 5.28 0.54
CA MET A 67 -1.80 4.42 1.49
C MET A 67 -0.94 4.23 2.73
N SER A 68 -1.57 4.17 3.90
CA SER A 68 -0.86 3.92 5.16
C SER A 68 -0.02 2.65 5.05
N ALA A 69 1.13 2.63 5.75
CA ALA A 69 2.06 1.50 5.69
C ALA A 69 1.37 0.17 6.08
N THR A 70 0.40 0.23 7.00
CA THR A 70 -0.40 -0.93 7.42
C THR A 70 -1.31 -1.44 6.33
N THR A 71 -2.06 -0.57 5.64
CA THR A 71 -2.94 -0.99 4.54
C THR A 71 -2.13 -1.51 3.35
N ARG A 72 -0.95 -0.93 3.09
CA ARG A 72 -0.04 -1.40 2.05
C ARG A 72 0.52 -2.79 2.35
N ALA A 73 0.94 -3.03 3.60
CA ALA A 73 1.42 -4.34 4.03
C ALA A 73 0.32 -5.41 3.93
N ALA A 74 -0.92 -5.09 4.31
CA ALA A 74 -2.05 -6.00 4.20
C ALA A 74 -2.36 -6.38 2.73
N LEU A 75 -2.28 -5.41 1.81
CA LEU A 75 -2.48 -5.66 0.38
C LEU A 75 -1.42 -6.62 -0.19
N PHE A 76 -0.15 -6.41 0.17
CA PHE A 76 0.94 -7.28 -0.30
C PHE A 76 0.96 -8.65 0.37
N ALA A 77 0.42 -8.79 1.58
CA ALA A 77 0.24 -10.09 2.22
C ALA A 77 -0.89 -10.91 1.56
N SER A 78 -1.87 -10.25 0.94
CA SER A 78 -2.99 -10.93 0.26
C SER A 78 -2.66 -11.45 -1.14
N VAL A 79 -1.54 -11.01 -1.72
CA VAL A 79 -1.11 -11.39 -3.07
C VAL A 79 0.22 -12.10 -2.98
N ASP A 80 0.19 -13.43 -2.97
CA ASP A 80 1.39 -14.27 -3.16
C ASP A 80 1.58 -14.54 -4.67
N PRO A 81 2.55 -13.90 -5.34
CA PRO A 81 2.77 -14.09 -6.78
C PRO A 81 3.38 -15.46 -7.12
N PHE A 82 3.98 -16.15 -6.15
CA PHE A 82 4.60 -17.45 -6.33
C PHE A 82 3.63 -18.59 -6.03
N ASN A 83 2.57 -18.33 -5.26
CA ASN A 83 1.55 -19.31 -4.92
C ASN A 83 0.12 -18.85 -5.26
N ARG A 84 -0.08 -18.29 -6.46
CA ARG A 84 -1.38 -17.76 -6.94
C ARG A 84 -2.56 -18.75 -6.93
N GLY A 85 -2.29 -20.05 -6.79
CA GLY A 85 -3.30 -21.11 -6.69
C GLY A 85 -3.61 -21.57 -5.27
N ALA A 86 -2.77 -21.21 -4.29
CA ALA A 86 -3.08 -21.40 -2.88
C ALA A 86 -3.76 -20.13 -2.37
N ALA A 87 -5.02 -19.95 -2.74
CA ALA A 87 -5.90 -19.40 -1.72
C ALA A 87 -5.72 -20.35 -0.54
N ALA A 88 -5.08 -19.90 0.55
CA ALA A 88 -5.23 -20.57 1.83
C ALA A 88 -6.71 -20.89 1.91
N PRO A 89 -7.11 -22.18 2.01
CA PRO A 89 -8.51 -22.50 2.03
C PRO A 89 -9.08 -21.59 3.09
N ALA A 90 -10.02 -20.73 2.71
CA ALA A 90 -10.93 -20.18 3.69
C ALA A 90 -11.32 -21.42 4.48
N GLN A 91 -11.00 -21.43 5.76
CA GLN A 91 -11.46 -22.45 6.70
C GLN A 91 -12.98 -22.30 6.68
N GLY A 92 -13.61 -22.75 5.60
CA GLY A 92 -15.02 -23.01 5.50
C GLY A 92 -15.20 -24.05 6.56
N GLU A 93 -15.82 -23.62 7.64
CA GLU A 93 -16.12 -24.36 8.84
C GLU A 93 -16.27 -25.84 8.49
N THR A 94 -15.22 -26.63 8.75
CA THR A 94 -15.28 -28.09 8.74
C THR A 94 -16.12 -28.50 9.94
N SER A 95 -17.42 -28.24 9.85
CA SER A 95 -18.42 -28.57 10.86
C SER A 95 -18.90 -29.99 10.63
N GLY A 96 -18.10 -30.94 11.12
CA GLY A 96 -18.46 -32.36 11.19
C GLY A 96 -17.45 -33.11 12.03
N ALA A 97 -17.90 -34.08 12.83
CA ALA A 97 -16.98 -34.98 13.52
C ALA A 97 -16.29 -35.90 12.50
N VAL A 98 -15.02 -36.25 12.72
CA VAL A 98 -14.34 -37.23 11.86
C VAL A 98 -15.06 -38.57 11.99
N THR A 99 -15.39 -39.20 10.87
CA THR A 99 -16.11 -40.48 10.88
C THR A 99 -15.23 -41.59 11.47
N SER A 100 -15.84 -42.46 12.28
CA SER A 100 -15.23 -43.70 12.77
C SER A 100 -15.67 -44.94 11.99
N LEU A 101 -16.39 -44.75 10.87
CA LEU A 101 -16.77 -45.85 9.99
C LEU A 101 -15.54 -46.52 9.38
N ALA A 102 -15.62 -47.83 9.16
CA ALA A 102 -14.63 -48.58 8.39
C ALA A 102 -14.77 -48.29 6.89
N LEU A 103 -14.56 -47.03 6.51
CA LEU A 103 -14.56 -46.54 5.13
C LEU A 103 -13.19 -45.96 4.81
N THR A 104 -12.74 -46.13 3.58
CA THR A 104 -11.50 -45.54 3.08
C THR A 104 -11.78 -44.73 1.83
N LEU A 105 -11.44 -43.44 1.86
CA LEU A 105 -11.55 -42.56 0.70
C LEU A 105 -10.25 -42.65 -0.11
N PHE A 106 -10.39 -42.93 -1.40
CA PHE A 106 -9.26 -43.08 -2.33
C PHE A 106 -9.11 -41.93 -3.32
N ALA A 107 -10.22 -41.29 -3.70
CA ALA A 107 -10.19 -40.16 -4.61
C ALA A 107 -11.44 -39.29 -4.50
N THR A 108 -11.26 -38.00 -4.76
CA THR A 108 -12.35 -37.03 -4.91
C THR A 108 -12.19 -36.32 -6.25
N ARG A 109 -13.31 -35.98 -6.89
CA ARG A 109 -13.35 -35.09 -8.04
C ARG A 109 -14.53 -34.15 -7.87
N ALA A 110 -14.25 -32.90 -7.56
CA ALA A 110 -15.24 -31.83 -7.59
C ALA A 110 -15.57 -31.48 -9.05
N ALA A 111 -16.85 -31.28 -9.35
CA ALA A 111 -17.32 -30.81 -10.64
C ALA A 111 -17.68 -29.31 -10.56
N PRO A 112 -17.35 -28.49 -11.58
CA PRO A 112 -17.83 -27.12 -11.63
C PRO A 112 -19.37 -27.12 -11.65
N GLY A 113 -20.00 -26.44 -10.68
CA GLY A 113 -21.46 -26.40 -10.53
C GLY A 113 -22.03 -27.10 -9.29
N GLY A 114 -21.20 -27.46 -8.30
CA GLY A 114 -21.68 -27.91 -6.98
C GLY A 114 -21.94 -29.41 -6.84
N GLY A 115 -21.50 -30.21 -7.82
CA GLY A 115 -21.51 -31.67 -7.76
C GLY A 115 -20.11 -32.25 -7.51
N GLY A 116 -20.05 -33.56 -7.27
CA GLY A 116 -18.78 -34.27 -7.15
C GLY A 116 -18.95 -35.79 -7.15
N THR A 117 -17.85 -36.48 -7.39
CA THR A 117 -17.73 -37.94 -7.30
C THR A 117 -16.61 -38.29 -6.33
N ALA A 118 -16.84 -39.32 -5.52
CA ALA A 118 -15.85 -39.85 -4.60
C ALA A 118 -15.67 -41.36 -4.84
N ILE A 119 -14.45 -41.84 -4.70
CA ILE A 119 -14.13 -43.28 -4.74
C ILE A 119 -13.93 -43.73 -3.30
N ILE A 120 -14.82 -44.56 -2.80
CA ILE A 120 -14.85 -45.00 -1.40
C ILE A 120 -14.86 -46.53 -1.39
N ALA A 121 -14.03 -47.13 -0.52
CA ALA A 121 -14.13 -48.54 -0.19
C ALA A 121 -14.88 -48.73 1.13
N GLY A 122 -15.74 -49.74 1.16
CA GLY A 122 -16.38 -50.24 2.37
C GLY A 122 -15.42 -51.05 3.24
N GLY A 123 -15.93 -51.58 4.36
CA GLY A 123 -15.19 -52.53 5.20
C GLY A 123 -14.87 -53.86 4.51
N ASP A 124 -15.46 -54.10 3.34
CA ASP A 124 -15.16 -55.21 2.43
C ASP A 124 -13.95 -54.95 1.51
N GLY A 125 -13.41 -53.72 1.52
CA GLY A 125 -12.29 -53.30 0.68
C GLY A 125 -12.64 -53.08 -0.79
N VAL A 126 -13.91 -53.21 -1.19
CA VAL A 126 -14.33 -53.03 -2.58
C VAL A 126 -14.48 -51.54 -2.88
N GLN A 127 -13.64 -51.02 -3.79
CA GLN A 127 -13.72 -49.62 -4.22
C GLN A 127 -14.88 -49.40 -5.19
N GLN A 128 -15.74 -48.43 -4.88
CA GLN A 128 -16.87 -48.03 -5.72
C GLN A 128 -16.92 -46.51 -5.88
N VAL A 129 -17.56 -46.06 -6.97
CA VAL A 129 -17.72 -44.63 -7.29
C VAL A 129 -19.09 -44.16 -6.82
N TYR A 130 -19.10 -43.16 -5.93
CA TYR A 130 -20.31 -42.55 -5.37
C TYR A 130 -20.46 -41.10 -5.82
N ARG A 131 -21.69 -40.70 -6.13
CA ARG A 131 -22.07 -39.30 -6.39
C ARG A 131 -22.70 -38.69 -5.15
N VAL A 132 -22.68 -37.36 -5.05
CA VAL A 132 -23.45 -36.65 -4.01
C VAL A 132 -24.91 -37.12 -4.01
N GLY A 133 -25.41 -37.50 -2.84
CA GLY A 133 -26.72 -38.10 -2.61
C GLY A 133 -26.75 -39.63 -2.65
N ALA A 134 -25.69 -40.31 -3.08
CA ALA A 134 -25.65 -41.77 -3.12
C ALA A 134 -25.44 -42.36 -1.71
N GLU A 135 -26.03 -43.53 -1.48
CA GLU A 135 -25.82 -44.32 -0.27
C GLU A 135 -24.51 -45.11 -0.38
N VAL A 136 -23.61 -44.91 0.60
CA VAL A 136 -22.27 -45.53 0.64
C VAL A 136 -22.28 -46.81 1.48
N GLN A 137 -23.13 -46.84 2.51
CA GLN A 137 -23.36 -47.97 3.42
C GLN A 137 -24.78 -47.82 4.00
N PRO A 138 -25.46 -48.89 4.47
CA PRO A 138 -26.81 -48.78 5.04
C PRO A 138 -26.97 -47.62 6.03
N GLY A 139 -27.77 -46.62 5.68
CA GLY A 139 -28.04 -45.44 6.51
C GLY A 139 -26.98 -44.32 6.46
N VAL A 140 -26.01 -44.40 5.55
CA VAL A 140 -24.95 -43.41 5.35
C VAL A 140 -24.96 -42.91 3.91
N THR A 141 -25.16 -41.62 3.71
CA THR A 141 -25.23 -40.98 2.38
C THR A 141 -24.10 -39.97 2.18
N LEU A 142 -23.63 -39.83 0.94
CA LEU A 142 -22.63 -38.84 0.58
C LEU A 142 -23.27 -37.45 0.46
N ALA A 143 -23.04 -36.57 1.43
CA ALA A 143 -23.66 -35.25 1.50
C ALA A 143 -22.93 -34.19 0.65
N ALA A 144 -21.60 -34.20 0.65
CA ALA A 144 -20.79 -33.29 -0.16
C ALA A 144 -19.40 -33.88 -0.46
N VAL A 145 -18.77 -33.39 -1.53
CA VAL A 145 -17.41 -33.77 -1.93
C VAL A 145 -16.53 -32.53 -1.91
N ALA A 146 -15.55 -32.49 -1.02
CA ALA A 146 -14.52 -31.47 -0.96
C ALA A 146 -13.23 -31.97 -1.62
N PHE A 147 -12.20 -31.12 -1.65
CA PHE A 147 -10.92 -31.45 -2.26
C PHE A 147 -10.20 -32.61 -1.53
N GLU A 148 -10.16 -32.57 -0.19
CA GLU A 148 -9.35 -33.50 0.62
C GLU A 148 -10.19 -34.47 1.47
N HIS A 149 -11.50 -34.25 1.50
CA HIS A 149 -12.43 -35.02 2.32
C HIS A 149 -13.82 -35.08 1.68
N VAL A 150 -14.66 -35.95 2.20
CA VAL A 150 -16.09 -35.99 1.89
C VAL A 150 -16.92 -35.82 3.15
N GLU A 151 -18.07 -35.15 3.02
CA GLU A 151 -19.07 -35.08 4.08
C GLU A 151 -20.04 -36.26 3.90
N LEU A 152 -20.18 -37.07 4.94
CA LEU A 152 -21.16 -38.15 5.05
C LEU A 152 -22.30 -37.70 5.96
N SER A 153 -23.53 -38.08 5.62
CA SER A 153 -24.69 -37.90 6.49
C SER A 153 -25.17 -39.24 7.02
N ARG A 154 -25.25 -39.36 8.35
CA ARG A 154 -25.78 -40.53 9.06
C ARG A 154 -26.90 -40.08 9.98
N ASN A 155 -28.14 -40.47 9.70
CA ASN A 155 -29.33 -40.05 10.47
C ASN A 155 -29.42 -38.52 10.69
N GLY A 156 -28.95 -37.74 9.72
CA GLY A 156 -28.92 -36.27 9.80
C GLY A 156 -27.67 -35.67 10.47
N ALA A 157 -26.82 -36.46 11.12
CA ALA A 157 -25.52 -35.99 11.62
C ALA A 157 -24.50 -35.94 10.48
N LYS A 158 -23.70 -34.87 10.41
CA LYS A 158 -22.62 -34.70 9.43
C LYS A 158 -21.29 -35.22 9.98
N GLU A 159 -20.62 -36.03 9.19
CA GLU A 159 -19.30 -36.59 9.51
C GLU A 159 -18.33 -36.40 8.35
N LEU A 160 -17.03 -36.30 8.65
CA LEU A 160 -15.97 -36.09 7.68
C LEU A 160 -15.16 -37.36 7.47
N LEU A 161 -14.99 -37.80 6.23
CA LEU A 161 -14.06 -38.86 5.83
C LEU A 161 -12.93 -38.24 5.00
N TYR A 162 -11.70 -38.30 5.50
CA TYR A 162 -10.51 -37.75 4.85
C TYR A 162 -9.88 -38.73 3.86
N LEU A 163 -9.22 -38.19 2.84
CA LEU A 163 -8.47 -38.93 1.84
C LEU A 163 -7.18 -39.48 2.47
N ASP A 164 -6.96 -40.80 2.39
CA ASP A 164 -5.72 -41.41 2.88
C ASP A 164 -4.57 -41.16 1.90
N GLN A 165 -3.70 -40.20 2.23
CA GLN A 165 -2.50 -39.87 1.46
C GLN A 165 -1.24 -40.54 2.01
N SER A 166 -1.39 -41.52 2.91
CA SER A 166 -0.29 -42.18 3.62
C SER A 166 0.35 -43.28 2.76
N GLY A 167 0.98 -42.91 1.65
CA GLY A 167 1.96 -43.78 1.02
C GLY A 167 3.21 -43.90 1.91
N PRO A 168 3.95 -45.03 1.91
CA PRO A 168 5.30 -45.05 2.45
C PRO A 168 6.09 -43.95 1.75
N ALA A 169 6.50 -42.93 2.50
CA ALA A 169 7.35 -41.88 1.95
C ALA A 169 8.57 -42.58 1.32
N PRO A 170 8.85 -42.39 0.02
CA PRO A 170 10.09 -42.89 -0.54
C PRO A 170 11.21 -42.34 0.35
N SER A 171 12.03 -43.24 0.87
CA SER A 171 13.15 -42.87 1.72
C SER A 171 13.97 -41.86 0.93
N ALA A 172 14.08 -40.65 1.47
CA ALA A 172 14.82 -39.54 0.88
C ALA A 172 16.33 -39.79 0.97
N GLN A 173 16.81 -40.93 0.49
CA GLN A 173 18.22 -41.20 0.23
C GLN A 173 18.52 -40.66 -1.17
N GLY A 174 18.55 -39.32 -1.31
CA GLY A 174 18.96 -38.68 -2.56
C GLY A 174 18.18 -37.45 -3.00
N VAL A 175 17.22 -36.95 -2.23
CA VAL A 175 16.65 -35.61 -2.49
C VAL A 175 17.58 -34.59 -1.86
N VAL A 176 18.64 -34.21 -2.58
CA VAL A 176 19.28 -32.92 -2.33
C VAL A 176 18.21 -31.87 -2.60
N ALA A 177 17.82 -31.12 -1.56
CA ALA A 177 16.90 -30.01 -1.72
C ALA A 177 17.47 -29.08 -2.80
N ALA A 178 16.77 -28.94 -3.93
CA ALA A 178 17.14 -27.97 -4.97
C ALA A 178 17.04 -26.52 -4.46
N ASN A 179 16.57 -26.31 -3.24
CA ASN A 179 16.80 -25.10 -2.47
C ASN A 179 16.59 -25.42 -0.97
N PRO A 180 17.63 -25.54 -0.13
CA PRO A 180 17.42 -25.59 1.30
C PRO A 180 16.97 -24.20 1.73
N VAL A 181 15.66 -23.97 1.85
CA VAL A 181 15.16 -22.89 2.71
C VAL A 181 15.43 -23.34 4.13
N VAL A 182 16.66 -23.06 4.57
CA VAL A 182 17.01 -23.03 5.99
C VAL A 182 16.01 -22.07 6.61
N ALA A 183 15.11 -22.59 7.45
CA ALA A 183 14.30 -21.75 8.34
C ALA A 183 15.26 -20.74 8.98
N PRO A 184 15.00 -19.42 8.95
CA PRO A 184 15.91 -18.44 9.49
C PRO A 184 16.31 -18.88 10.89
N PRO A 185 17.61 -19.12 11.18
CA PRO A 185 18.01 -19.40 12.54
C PRO A 185 17.48 -18.24 13.37
N ALA A 186 16.74 -18.56 14.43
CA ALA A 186 16.35 -17.57 15.44
C ALA A 186 17.60 -16.74 15.73
N ALA A 187 17.53 -15.44 15.41
CA ALA A 187 18.68 -14.57 15.35
C ALA A 187 19.49 -14.72 16.65
N ALA A 188 20.64 -15.39 16.56
CA ALA A 188 21.62 -15.31 17.61
C ALA A 188 22.00 -13.82 17.69
N PRO A 189 21.91 -13.18 18.87
CA PRO A 189 22.39 -11.81 19.02
C PRO A 189 23.90 -11.82 18.81
N GLY A 190 24.36 -11.55 17.57
CA GLY A 190 25.79 -11.57 17.26
C GLY A 190 26.22 -11.71 15.79
N SER A 191 25.33 -11.75 14.79
CA SER A 191 25.76 -11.88 13.37
C SER A 191 25.96 -10.55 12.63
N GLY A 192 25.88 -9.41 13.31
CA GLY A 192 26.31 -8.14 12.70
C GLY A 192 27.83 -8.10 12.62
N VAL A 193 28.37 -7.47 11.58
CA VAL A 193 29.81 -7.19 11.51
C VAL A 193 30.15 -6.30 12.71
N SER A 194 30.97 -6.78 13.64
CA SER A 194 31.37 -5.96 14.78
C SER A 194 32.19 -4.78 14.29
N VAL A 195 32.07 -3.62 14.92
CA VAL A 195 32.85 -2.44 14.51
C VAL A 195 34.35 -2.67 14.61
N ALA A 196 34.78 -3.47 15.60
CA ALA A 196 36.17 -3.89 15.71
C ALA A 196 36.61 -4.70 14.49
N ALA A 197 35.80 -5.66 14.02
CA ALA A 197 36.08 -6.46 12.83
C ALA A 197 36.05 -5.63 11.55
N LEU A 198 35.15 -4.64 11.44
CA LEU A 198 35.14 -3.75 10.28
C LEU A 198 36.39 -2.85 10.26
N ARG A 199 36.81 -2.32 11.40
CA ARG A 199 38.00 -1.45 11.49
C ARG A 199 39.32 -2.18 11.24
N SER A 200 39.42 -3.46 11.61
CA SER A 200 40.63 -4.26 11.37
C SER A 200 40.62 -4.96 10.00
N GLY A 201 39.43 -5.35 9.53
CA GLY A 201 39.22 -6.15 8.32
C GLY A 201 38.86 -5.36 7.06
N VAL A 202 38.63 -4.05 7.16
CA VAL A 202 38.36 -3.18 6.01
C VAL A 202 39.19 -1.90 6.10
N ASN A 203 39.94 -1.61 5.05
CA ASN A 203 40.70 -0.38 4.90
C ASN A 203 39.97 0.56 3.93
N PHE A 204 39.91 1.83 4.27
CA PHE A 204 39.22 2.86 3.49
C PHE A 204 40.24 3.86 2.96
N GLY A 205 40.31 4.00 1.63
CA GLY A 205 41.23 4.93 0.97
C GLY A 205 40.49 5.95 0.09
N PRO A 206 40.89 7.23 0.04
CA PRO A 206 40.29 8.17 -0.89
C PRO A 206 40.58 7.76 -2.33
N ARG A 207 39.54 7.65 -3.17
CA ARG A 207 39.68 7.42 -4.61
C ARG A 207 39.60 8.76 -5.33
N ALA A 208 40.68 9.15 -6.01
CA ALA A 208 40.72 10.33 -6.86
C ALA A 208 40.73 9.94 -8.34
N GLU A 209 39.93 10.62 -9.14
CA GLU A 209 39.84 10.46 -10.59
C GLU A 209 39.92 11.85 -11.23
N GLY A 210 40.91 12.08 -12.11
CA GLY A 210 41.13 13.40 -12.71
C GLY A 210 41.44 14.53 -11.71
N GLY A 211 42.07 14.21 -10.57
CA GLY A 211 42.43 15.19 -9.54
C GLY A 211 41.29 15.61 -8.60
N LYS A 212 40.10 14.98 -8.71
CA LYS A 212 38.96 15.19 -7.80
C LYS A 212 38.66 13.91 -7.02
N VAL A 213 38.29 14.03 -5.75
CA VAL A 213 37.87 12.88 -4.94
C VAL A 213 36.49 12.45 -5.40
N VAL A 214 36.40 11.23 -5.92
CA VAL A 214 35.15 10.65 -6.46
C VAL A 214 34.48 9.68 -5.48
N GLY A 215 35.15 9.36 -4.37
CA GLY A 215 34.62 8.50 -3.33
C GLY A 215 35.69 7.88 -2.44
N VAL A 216 35.29 6.83 -1.73
CA VAL A 216 36.16 6.03 -0.85
C VAL A 216 36.26 4.62 -1.39
N GLU A 217 37.46 4.21 -1.81
CA GLU A 217 37.75 2.83 -2.18
C GLU A 217 37.76 1.94 -0.94
N VAL A 218 37.07 0.80 -1.03
CA VAL A 218 36.97 -0.18 0.05
C VAL A 218 37.92 -1.32 -0.26
N LEU A 219 38.93 -1.50 0.59
CA LEU A 219 39.90 -2.58 0.47
C LEU A 219 39.70 -3.59 1.60
N SER A 220 39.81 -4.87 1.25
CA SER A 220 39.85 -5.94 2.24
C SER A 220 41.17 -5.91 2.99
N SER A 221 41.12 -6.05 4.31
CA SER A 221 42.28 -6.21 5.20
C SER A 221 42.15 -7.53 5.98
N GLY A 222 43.28 -8.13 6.36
CA GLY A 222 43.29 -9.41 7.09
C GLY A 222 42.67 -10.58 6.31
N ASP A 223 41.75 -11.31 6.94
CA ASP A 223 41.06 -12.48 6.38
C ASP A 223 39.86 -12.13 5.46
N GLY A 224 39.55 -10.83 5.33
CA GLY A 224 38.44 -10.32 4.54
C GLY A 224 37.06 -10.82 4.97
N ALA A 225 36.92 -11.36 6.19
CA ALA A 225 35.64 -11.84 6.71
C ALA A 225 34.65 -10.70 6.86
N ALA A 226 35.06 -9.58 7.46
CA ALA A 226 34.24 -8.38 7.63
C ALA A 226 33.87 -7.72 6.28
N PHE A 227 34.82 -7.68 5.34
CA PHE A 227 34.62 -7.15 3.99
C PHE A 227 33.51 -7.90 3.24
N ARG A 228 33.57 -9.24 3.26
CA ARG A 228 32.55 -10.10 2.63
C ARG A 228 31.22 -10.10 3.39
N ALA A 229 31.27 -10.09 4.72
CA ALA A 229 30.07 -10.06 5.56
C ALA A 229 29.28 -8.74 5.40
N ALA A 230 29.96 -7.63 5.13
CA ALA A 230 29.34 -6.34 4.79
C ALA A 230 28.83 -6.27 3.34
N GLY A 231 29.05 -7.30 2.52
CA GLY A 231 28.58 -7.36 1.12
C GLY A 231 29.45 -6.61 0.12
N PHE A 232 30.63 -6.14 0.54
CA PHE A 232 31.58 -5.47 -0.36
C PHE A 232 32.27 -6.48 -1.28
N GLN A 233 32.64 -6.00 -2.46
CA GLN A 233 33.44 -6.70 -3.45
C GLN A 233 34.71 -5.91 -3.80
N PRO A 234 35.80 -6.57 -4.21
CA PRO A 234 37.03 -5.88 -4.58
C PRO A 234 36.77 -4.86 -5.71
N GLY A 235 37.26 -3.63 -5.53
CA GLY A 235 37.03 -2.53 -6.47
C GLY A 235 35.76 -1.71 -6.20
N ASP A 236 35.04 -1.99 -5.11
CA ASP A 236 33.92 -1.18 -4.66
C ASP A 236 34.39 0.22 -4.20
N VAL A 237 33.76 1.26 -4.75
CA VAL A 237 34.00 2.66 -4.37
C VAL A 237 32.73 3.24 -3.77
N ILE A 238 32.74 3.61 -2.50
CA ILE A 238 31.63 4.28 -1.83
C ILE A 238 31.52 5.70 -2.39
N THR A 239 30.38 6.00 -3.02
CA THR A 239 30.07 7.32 -3.60
C THR A 239 29.11 8.12 -2.74
N ALA A 240 28.31 7.47 -1.89
CA ALA A 240 27.41 8.15 -0.95
C ALA A 240 27.16 7.33 0.31
N VAL A 241 26.81 8.01 1.41
CA VAL A 241 26.45 7.40 2.70
C VAL A 241 25.23 8.12 3.25
N ASP A 242 24.22 7.38 3.65
CA ASP A 242 22.93 7.88 4.12
C ASP A 242 22.34 8.93 3.17
N GLY A 243 22.53 8.71 1.86
CA GLY A 243 22.10 9.61 0.78
C GLY A 243 22.98 10.85 0.57
N LYS A 244 24.03 11.08 1.36
CA LYS A 244 24.98 12.19 1.18
C LYS A 244 26.14 11.78 0.28
N PRO A 245 26.37 12.47 -0.85
CA PRO A 245 27.48 12.15 -1.76
C PRO A 245 28.84 12.51 -1.13
N ILE A 246 29.85 11.68 -1.38
CA ILE A 246 31.22 11.92 -0.95
C ILE A 246 31.95 12.58 -2.12
N THR A 247 32.29 13.85 -1.97
CA THR A 247 32.94 14.64 -3.04
C THR A 247 34.28 15.25 -2.62
N SER A 248 34.66 15.10 -1.34
CA SER A 248 35.93 15.59 -0.79
C SER A 248 36.58 14.57 0.15
N ALA A 249 37.89 14.70 0.36
CA ALA A 249 38.62 13.88 1.33
C ALA A 249 38.15 14.14 2.78
N GLY A 250 37.61 15.32 3.07
CA GLY A 250 37.03 15.66 4.37
C GLY A 250 35.75 14.86 4.66
N ASP A 251 34.90 14.69 3.64
CA ASP A 251 33.66 13.89 3.75
C ASP A 251 33.97 12.41 4.02
N ALA A 252 35.01 11.89 3.39
CA ALA A 252 35.50 10.53 3.60
C ALA A 252 36.03 10.32 5.03
N ALA A 253 36.79 11.28 5.57
CA ALA A 253 37.26 11.22 6.95
C ALA A 253 36.10 11.32 7.95
N ALA A 254 35.15 12.23 7.70
CA ALA A 254 33.94 12.39 8.52
C ALA A 254 33.10 11.11 8.56
N LEU A 255 33.01 10.38 7.45
CA LEU A 255 32.35 9.07 7.37
C LEU A 255 33.00 8.06 8.32
N SER A 256 34.32 7.92 8.26
CA SER A 256 35.04 6.94 9.10
C SER A 256 34.81 7.19 10.61
N GLY A 257 34.65 8.46 11.01
CA GLY A 257 34.29 8.86 12.38
C GLY A 257 32.81 8.69 12.72
N ALA A 258 31.91 8.75 11.73
CA ALA A 258 30.47 8.58 11.90
C ALA A 258 30.04 7.11 12.04
N ILE A 259 30.87 6.16 11.60
CA ILE A 259 30.69 4.72 11.78
C ILE A 259 30.84 4.39 13.28
N ARG A 260 29.70 4.35 13.99
CA ARG A 260 29.57 3.98 15.40
C ARG A 260 28.99 2.57 15.53
N ALA A 261 29.31 1.90 16.64
CA ALA A 261 28.81 0.57 16.91
C ALA A 261 27.31 0.60 17.23
N GLY A 262 26.56 -0.39 16.71
CA GLY A 262 25.12 -0.52 16.91
C GLY A 262 24.24 0.25 15.92
N THR A 263 24.77 0.86 14.86
CA THR A 263 23.97 1.54 13.82
C THR A 263 23.98 0.78 12.50
N SER A 264 22.85 0.81 11.78
CA SER A 264 22.79 0.40 10.38
C SER A 264 23.09 1.61 9.51
N VAL A 265 24.04 1.48 8.59
CA VAL A 265 24.46 2.55 7.69
C VAL A 265 24.12 2.15 6.25
N ALA A 266 23.44 3.03 5.52
CA ALA A 266 23.15 2.80 4.10
C ALA A 266 24.25 3.44 3.25
N VAL A 267 24.96 2.65 2.46
CA VAL A 267 26.02 3.14 1.57
C VAL A 267 25.65 2.90 0.12
N THR A 268 25.98 3.85 -0.76
CA THR A 268 25.91 3.65 -2.20
C THR A 268 27.32 3.39 -2.71
N VAL A 269 27.49 2.26 -3.38
CA VAL A 269 28.76 1.77 -3.88
C VAL A 269 28.74 1.71 -5.40
N ARG A 270 29.80 2.20 -6.02
CA ARG A 270 30.09 2.02 -7.44
C ARG A 270 30.93 0.76 -7.63
N ARG A 271 30.37 -0.21 -8.35
CA ARG A 271 30.99 -1.48 -8.72
C ARG A 271 31.13 -1.54 -10.24
N GLY A 272 32.34 -1.25 -10.72
CA GLY A 272 32.55 -0.96 -12.15
C GLY A 272 31.74 0.25 -12.59
N ASP A 273 30.80 0.05 -13.53
CA ASP A 273 29.93 1.10 -14.07
C ASP A 273 28.54 1.18 -13.40
N ARG A 274 28.27 0.34 -12.39
CA ARG A 274 26.96 0.27 -11.72
C ARG A 274 27.03 0.88 -10.33
N GLN A 275 26.00 1.64 -9.94
CA GLN A 275 25.79 2.08 -8.56
C GLN A 275 24.79 1.14 -7.85
N LEU A 276 25.18 0.62 -6.69
CA LEU A 276 24.38 -0.30 -5.89
C LEU A 276 24.24 0.24 -4.45
N PRO A 277 23.02 0.28 -3.91
CA PRO A 277 22.82 0.53 -2.48
C PRO A 277 23.13 -0.75 -1.68
N LEU A 278 23.93 -0.61 -0.62
CA LEU A 278 24.24 -1.66 0.35
C LEU A 278 23.91 -1.16 1.76
N ALA A 279 23.28 -2.02 2.57
CA ALA A 279 23.00 -1.73 3.97
C ALA A 279 23.97 -2.53 4.85
N ILE A 280 24.73 -1.84 5.68
CA ILE A 280 25.72 -2.45 6.57
C ILE A 280 25.21 -2.33 8.00
N THR A 281 24.97 -3.46 8.64
CA THR A 281 24.57 -3.51 10.06
C THR A 281 25.78 -3.73 10.93
N LEU A 282 26.12 -2.71 11.72
CA LEU A 282 27.26 -2.75 12.65
C LEU A 282 26.77 -3.28 13.99
N ALA A 283 27.22 -4.46 14.39
CA ALA A 283 26.96 -4.95 15.75
C ALA A 283 27.71 -4.07 16.77
N PRO A 284 27.15 -3.87 17.97
CA PRO A 284 27.79 -3.14 19.06
C PRO A 284 29.17 -3.72 19.43
#